data_AF-A0A8S3Z2J6-F1
#
_entry.id   AF-A0A8S3Z2J6-F1
#
_cell.length_a   1.000
_cell.length_b   1.000
_cell.length_c   1.000
_cell.angle_alpha   90.00
_cell.angle_beta   90.00
_cell.angle_gamma   90.00
#
_symmetry.space_group_name_H-M   'P 1'
#
loop_
_entity.id
_entity.type
_entity.pdbx_description
1 polymer ?
#
loop_
_entity_poly.entity_id
_entity_poly.type
_entity_poly.pdbx_seq_one_letter_code
_entity_poly.pdbx_strand_id
1 'polypeptide(L)'
;CLGTSTGFSNNGNAEARYKRYKEMYTNCTYVSGNLEILTNAEPCLLPTGYVLISGNIADYIPLTSLRIIRGSPLFYHNKTNSTYSLFVALNYEIGGSRGLKELRFTNLSEILAGKVFFQNNDRLCYDDTINWKDINPKSDPPVLFVNHIKTPEKHCEYLGGQCHDSCYNAVTKAKHCWGEGPDMCQKLSYGDVCHGNCGGSRCYGSLPNQCCHPQCAGGCTGQLKTDCFACHNYIDEGECVAFCPKESVYDKTKMVNVPNENMKYTFGSVCVTKCPEFLLQDGNSCVRQCAENSHAEDQKHCKPCNGPCPRRCKGIDPPEFLNLHNIGSFEGCTTIDGNMIILMTSFLRDEHYDIEPLHPHNLTVLKNVKEITGYLLIQSNHSEFTDLSFLSSLEVIHGRTTA
;
A
#
# COMPACT_ATOMS: atom_id res chain seq x y z
N CYS A 1 8.38 8.08 1.04
CA CYS A 1 7.49 8.38 2.18
C CYS A 1 6.33 7.40 2.18
N LEU A 2 5.60 7.28 3.30
CA LEU A 2 4.38 6.48 3.39
C LEU A 2 3.19 7.27 2.83
N GLY A 3 2.20 6.57 2.27
CA GLY A 3 0.92 7.15 1.86
C GLY A 3 -0.13 7.14 2.97
N THR A 4 -1.35 7.59 2.66
CA THR A 4 -2.51 7.60 3.57
C THR A 4 -3.55 6.55 3.15
N SER A 5 -4.56 6.30 4.00
CA SER A 5 -5.66 5.36 3.74
C SER A 5 -6.96 5.82 4.40
N THR A 6 -7.21 7.13 4.35
CA THR A 6 -8.36 7.78 5.00
C THR A 6 -9.61 7.84 4.11
N GLY A 7 -9.48 7.53 2.81
CA GLY A 7 -10.58 7.57 1.85
C GLY A 7 -11.19 8.97 1.79
N PHE A 8 -12.51 9.10 2.01
CA PHE A 8 -13.19 10.40 2.10
C PHE A 8 -13.24 10.99 3.52
N SER A 9 -12.63 10.34 4.51
CA SER A 9 -12.69 10.82 5.89
C SER A 9 -11.95 12.15 6.03
N ASN A 10 -12.70 13.20 6.36
CA ASN A 10 -12.25 14.59 6.41
C ASN A 10 -12.31 15.12 7.85
N ASN A 11 -11.73 14.39 8.80
CA ASN A 11 -11.77 14.78 10.22
C ASN A 11 -10.71 15.86 10.52
N GLY A 12 -11.07 16.83 11.37
CA GLY A 12 -10.16 17.88 11.86
C GLY A 12 -10.06 19.14 11.00
N ASN A 13 -9.23 20.09 11.45
CA ASN A 13 -9.01 21.40 10.81
C ASN A 13 -8.28 21.24 9.45
N ALA A 14 -8.81 21.89 8.41
CA ALA A 14 -8.26 21.90 7.05
C ALA A 14 -6.81 22.43 6.98
N GLU A 15 -6.47 23.46 7.74
CA GLU A 15 -5.12 24.05 7.77
C GLU A 15 -4.11 23.11 8.42
N ALA A 16 -4.50 22.47 9.53
CA ALA A 16 -3.68 21.45 10.17
C ALA A 16 -3.43 20.24 9.26
N ARG A 17 -4.44 19.88 8.46
CA ARG A 17 -4.31 18.79 7.48
C ARG A 17 -3.38 19.17 6.33
N TYR A 18 -3.51 20.38 5.79
CA TYR A 18 -2.58 20.89 4.79
C TYR A 18 -1.14 20.82 5.30
N LYS A 19 -0.90 21.31 6.52
CA LYS A 19 0.43 21.28 7.14
C LYS A 19 0.97 19.85 7.26
N ARG A 20 0.14 18.89 7.71
CA ARG A 20 0.50 17.48 7.79
C ARG A 20 0.86 16.88 6.43
N TYR A 21 0.07 17.15 5.38
CA TYR A 21 0.36 16.67 4.04
C TYR A 21 1.65 17.27 3.50
N LYS A 22 1.86 18.58 3.72
CA LYS A 22 3.11 19.25 3.34
C LYS A 22 4.30 18.59 4.01
N GLU A 23 4.26 18.37 5.33
CA GLU A 23 5.34 17.70 6.07
C GLU A 23 5.58 16.26 5.58
N MET A 24 4.52 15.52 5.23
CA MET A 24 4.61 14.12 4.79
C MET A 24 5.20 13.95 3.39
N TYR A 25 4.90 14.88 2.47
CA TYR A 25 5.21 14.74 1.06
C TYR A 25 6.33 15.67 0.56
N THR A 26 6.75 16.68 1.34
CA THR A 26 7.90 17.52 0.98
C THR A 26 9.17 16.67 0.79
N ASN A 27 9.87 16.88 -0.33
CA ASN A 27 11.09 16.15 -0.73
C ASN A 27 10.97 14.63 -0.85
N CYS A 28 9.77 14.08 -0.75
CA CYS A 28 9.57 12.67 -1.05
C CYS A 28 9.80 12.49 -2.57
N THR A 29 10.27 11.32 -3.02
CA THR A 29 10.34 10.94 -4.47
C THR A 29 9.47 9.74 -4.86
N TYR A 30 9.01 8.99 -3.86
CA TYR A 30 8.22 7.77 -4.01
C TYR A 30 7.24 7.61 -2.83
N VAL A 31 5.96 7.40 -3.12
CA VAL A 31 4.91 7.22 -2.09
C VAL A 31 4.56 5.73 -1.99
N SER A 32 4.94 5.10 -0.88
CA SER A 32 4.54 3.75 -0.51
C SER A 32 3.17 3.77 0.16
N GLY A 33 2.11 3.69 -0.65
CA GLY A 33 0.71 3.76 -0.24
C GLY A 33 -0.10 4.61 -1.22
N ASN A 34 -1.19 5.20 -0.73
CA ASN A 34 -2.08 6.03 -1.53
C ASN A 34 -1.73 7.51 -1.39
N LEU A 35 -2.06 8.29 -2.42
CA LEU A 35 -2.01 9.75 -2.39
C LEU A 35 -3.44 10.30 -2.34
N GLU A 36 -3.87 10.78 -1.17
CA GLU A 36 -5.22 11.32 -0.95
C GLU A 36 -5.15 12.83 -0.73
N ILE A 37 -5.69 13.59 -1.67
CA ILE A 37 -5.71 15.06 -1.68
C ILE A 37 -7.16 15.48 -1.47
N LEU A 38 -7.53 15.64 -0.19
CA LEU A 38 -8.89 16.00 0.25
C LEU A 38 -9.08 17.50 0.52
N THR A 39 -7.97 18.25 0.56
CA THR A 39 -7.90 19.71 0.75
C THR A 39 -6.56 20.20 0.20
N ASN A 40 -6.56 21.34 -0.53
CA ASN A 40 -5.42 21.99 -1.18
C ASN A 40 -4.08 21.61 -0.54
N ALA A 41 -3.39 20.62 -1.09
CA ALA A 41 -2.05 20.23 -0.72
C ALA A 41 -1.16 20.37 -1.95
N GLU A 42 0.10 20.75 -1.76
CA GLU A 42 1.12 20.58 -2.81
C GLU A 42 1.65 19.15 -2.69
N PRO A 43 1.38 18.28 -3.66
CA PRO A 43 1.88 16.93 -3.61
C PRO A 43 2.91 16.73 -4.72
N CYS A 44 3.89 15.88 -4.44
CA CYS A 44 4.78 15.34 -5.45
C CYS A 44 4.49 13.82 -5.58
N LEU A 45 4.92 13.20 -6.71
CA LEU A 45 5.48 11.82 -6.83
C LEU A 45 4.64 10.66 -7.39
N LEU A 46 5.34 9.51 -7.55
CA LEU A 46 4.93 8.17 -7.95
C LEU A 46 4.25 7.39 -6.78
N PRO A 47 2.91 7.22 -6.77
CA PRO A 47 2.21 6.38 -5.79
C PRO A 47 2.22 4.89 -6.15
N THR A 48 2.40 4.04 -5.13
CA THR A 48 2.19 2.60 -5.26
C THR A 48 0.72 2.20 -5.24
N GLY A 49 -0.13 2.97 -4.54
CA GLY A 49 -1.57 2.74 -4.44
C GLY A 49 -2.36 3.51 -5.48
N TYR A 50 -3.47 4.11 -5.03
CA TYR A 50 -4.32 4.98 -5.82
C TYR A 50 -4.06 6.47 -5.55
N VAL A 51 -4.60 7.31 -6.43
CA VAL A 51 -4.68 8.77 -6.29
C VAL A 51 -6.15 9.16 -6.12
N LEU A 52 -6.47 9.83 -5.01
CA LEU A 52 -7.80 10.34 -4.72
C LEU A 52 -7.76 11.86 -4.61
N ILE A 53 -8.52 12.56 -5.45
CA ILE A 53 -8.60 14.02 -5.49
C ILE A 53 -10.06 14.40 -5.31
N SER A 54 -10.42 14.91 -4.14
CA SER A 54 -11.81 15.24 -3.84
C SER A 54 -11.97 16.47 -2.96
N GLY A 55 -13.01 17.27 -3.20
CA GLY A 55 -13.35 18.40 -2.34
C GLY A 55 -12.37 19.57 -2.41
N ASN A 56 -11.55 19.65 -3.45
CA ASN A 56 -10.58 20.74 -3.63
C ASN A 56 -11.22 21.95 -4.32
N ILE A 57 -10.82 23.14 -3.88
CA ILE A 57 -11.30 24.42 -4.41
C ILE A 57 -10.17 25.25 -5.06
N ALA A 58 -8.94 24.74 -5.07
CA ALA A 58 -7.82 25.31 -5.81
C ALA A 58 -8.03 25.18 -7.32
N ASP A 59 -7.47 26.12 -8.08
CA ASP A 59 -7.53 26.13 -9.54
C ASP A 59 -6.74 24.97 -10.18
N TYR A 60 -5.65 24.53 -9.57
CA TYR A 60 -4.85 23.41 -10.06
C TYR A 60 -4.16 22.65 -8.92
N ILE A 61 -3.73 21.42 -9.21
CA ILE A 61 -2.92 20.58 -8.31
C ILE A 61 -1.57 20.31 -8.99
N PRO A 62 -0.44 20.75 -8.42
CA PRO A 62 0.85 20.74 -9.12
C PRO A 62 1.54 19.36 -9.15
N LEU A 63 0.86 18.33 -9.63
CA LEU A 63 1.40 16.96 -9.77
C LEU A 63 2.13 16.75 -11.11
N THR A 64 2.90 17.73 -11.58
CA THR A 64 3.62 17.64 -12.85
C THR A 64 4.71 16.56 -12.85
N SER A 65 5.22 16.18 -11.67
CA SER A 65 6.21 15.11 -11.50
C SER A 65 5.59 13.70 -11.35
N LEU A 66 4.27 13.58 -11.20
CA LEU A 66 3.58 12.29 -11.18
C LEU A 66 3.75 11.62 -12.54
N ARG A 67 4.23 10.39 -12.56
CA ARG A 67 4.59 9.69 -13.80
C ARG A 67 3.96 8.31 -13.95
N ILE A 68 3.78 7.58 -12.85
CA ILE A 68 3.10 6.28 -12.82
C ILE A 68 2.12 6.22 -11.64
N ILE A 69 0.99 5.55 -11.82
CA ILE A 69 0.11 5.10 -10.73
C ILE A 69 0.07 3.57 -10.79
N ARG A 70 0.57 2.90 -9.76
CA ARG A 70 0.64 1.41 -9.78
C ARG A 70 -0.70 0.74 -9.46
N GLY A 71 -1.56 1.35 -8.65
CA GLY A 71 -2.88 0.80 -8.32
C GLY A 71 -2.85 -0.40 -7.37
N SER A 72 -1.91 -0.45 -6.43
CA SER A 72 -1.82 -1.51 -5.42
C SER A 72 -1.62 -0.91 -4.02
N PRO A 73 -2.71 -0.69 -3.23
CA PRO A 73 -4.09 -1.11 -3.48
C PRO A 73 -4.89 -0.14 -4.38
N LEU A 74 -6.10 -0.56 -4.79
CA LEU A 74 -7.09 0.28 -5.50
C LEU A 74 -8.10 0.92 -4.54
N PHE A 75 -8.64 2.07 -4.92
CA PHE A 75 -9.70 2.75 -4.20
C PHE A 75 -11.06 2.10 -4.49
N TYR A 76 -11.69 1.47 -3.48
CA TYR A 76 -13.04 0.93 -3.61
C TYR A 76 -14.09 2.01 -3.36
N HIS A 77 -14.97 2.22 -4.34
CA HIS A 77 -16.07 3.19 -4.24
C HIS A 77 -17.40 2.46 -4.13
N ASN A 78 -18.02 2.54 -2.95
CA ASN A 78 -19.24 1.80 -2.60
C ASN A 78 -20.40 2.06 -3.57
N LYS A 79 -20.62 3.31 -4.00
CA LYS A 79 -21.78 3.65 -4.84
C LYS A 79 -21.73 3.04 -6.23
N THR A 80 -20.52 2.92 -6.81
CA THR A 80 -20.33 2.31 -8.13
C THR A 80 -19.97 0.83 -8.02
N ASN A 81 -19.81 0.29 -6.81
CA ASN A 81 -19.32 -1.06 -6.55
C ASN A 81 -18.10 -1.42 -7.43
N SER A 82 -17.12 -0.52 -7.47
CA SER A 82 -15.99 -0.58 -8.41
C SER A 82 -14.73 -0.02 -7.78
N THR A 83 -13.59 -0.41 -8.32
CA THR A 83 -12.26 0.01 -7.84
C THR A 83 -11.52 0.89 -8.84
N TYR A 84 -10.81 1.90 -8.33
CA TYR A 84 -10.17 2.94 -9.13
C TYR A 84 -8.72 3.18 -8.70
N SER A 85 -7.87 3.51 -9.65
CA SER A 85 -6.48 3.93 -9.38
C SER A 85 -6.33 5.45 -9.43
N LEU A 86 -7.19 6.14 -10.18
CA LEU A 86 -7.34 7.60 -10.14
C LEU A 86 -8.81 7.93 -9.97
N PHE A 87 -9.15 8.60 -8.88
CA PHE A 87 -10.51 9.04 -8.57
C PHE A 87 -10.52 10.55 -8.34
N VAL A 88 -11.19 11.29 -9.21
CA VAL A 88 -11.25 12.76 -9.16
C VAL A 88 -12.71 13.17 -9.07
N ALA A 89 -13.16 13.71 -7.95
CA ALA A 89 -14.57 14.05 -7.78
C ALA A 89 -14.86 15.28 -6.93
N LEU A 90 -15.96 15.97 -7.21
CA LEU A 90 -16.53 17.00 -6.33
C LEU A 90 -15.52 18.13 -5.98
N ASN A 91 -14.66 18.50 -6.94
CA ASN A 91 -13.65 19.54 -6.72
C ASN A 91 -14.19 20.94 -7.08
N TYR A 92 -15.17 21.40 -6.32
CA TYR A 92 -15.78 22.73 -6.48
C TYR A 92 -16.34 23.25 -5.16
N GLU A 93 -16.52 24.57 -5.08
CA GLU A 93 -17.19 25.23 -3.96
C GLU A 93 -18.72 25.18 -4.13
N ILE A 94 -19.43 24.67 -3.12
CA ILE A 94 -20.90 24.63 -3.13
C ILE A 94 -21.45 26.06 -3.12
N GLY A 95 -22.21 26.42 -4.16
CA GLY A 95 -22.78 27.77 -4.30
C GLY A 95 -21.76 28.86 -4.65
N GLY A 96 -20.51 28.49 -4.94
CA GLY A 96 -19.43 29.41 -5.30
C GLY A 96 -18.97 29.26 -6.75
N SER A 97 -17.97 30.06 -7.12
CA SER A 97 -17.34 30.02 -8.46
C SER A 97 -15.99 29.29 -8.48
N ARG A 98 -15.44 28.95 -7.31
CA ARG A 98 -14.13 28.29 -7.18
C ARG A 98 -14.23 26.78 -7.40
N GLY A 99 -13.15 26.19 -7.88
CA GLY A 99 -13.06 24.76 -8.15
C GLY A 99 -11.83 24.42 -8.99
N LEU A 100 -11.53 23.13 -9.06
CA LEU A 100 -10.41 22.61 -9.83
C LEU A 100 -10.62 22.84 -11.33
N LYS A 101 -9.69 23.55 -11.96
CA LYS A 101 -9.69 23.89 -13.38
C LYS A 101 -8.77 23.00 -14.20
N GLU A 102 -7.61 22.63 -13.66
CA GLU A 102 -6.59 21.84 -14.36
C GLU A 102 -5.92 20.80 -13.45
N LEU A 103 -5.65 19.59 -13.98
CA LEU A 103 -4.90 18.56 -13.25
C LEU A 103 -3.37 18.70 -13.39
N ARG A 104 -2.86 19.15 -14.55
CA ARG A 104 -1.42 19.34 -14.84
C ARG A 104 -0.54 18.10 -14.66
N PHE A 105 -1.04 16.91 -14.98
CA PHE A 105 -0.27 15.65 -14.91
C PHE A 105 0.65 15.43 -16.12
N THR A 106 1.49 16.42 -16.45
CA THR A 106 2.26 16.45 -17.72
C THR A 106 3.24 15.31 -17.92
N ASN A 107 3.65 14.60 -16.86
CA ASN A 107 4.51 13.42 -16.95
C ASN A 107 3.78 12.09 -16.69
N LEU A 108 2.48 12.09 -16.39
CA LEU A 108 1.71 10.87 -16.19
C LEU A 108 1.59 10.13 -17.51
N SER A 109 2.15 8.94 -17.56
CA SER A 109 2.27 8.15 -18.77
C SER A 109 1.88 6.68 -18.58
N GLU A 110 1.61 6.26 -17.35
CA GLU A 110 1.24 4.87 -17.06
C GLU A 110 0.33 4.73 -15.84
N ILE A 111 -0.71 3.91 -16.00
CA ILE A 111 -1.51 3.35 -14.92
C ILE A 111 -1.45 1.83 -15.05
N LEU A 112 -0.82 1.14 -14.09
CA LEU A 112 -0.57 -0.30 -14.20
C LEU A 112 -1.81 -1.15 -13.91
N ALA A 113 -2.66 -0.68 -13.00
CA ALA A 113 -3.88 -1.35 -12.58
C ALA A 113 -4.96 -0.34 -12.18
N GLY A 114 -6.22 -0.75 -12.28
CA GLY A 114 -7.37 0.06 -11.91
C GLY A 114 -7.90 0.96 -13.01
N LYS A 115 -9.09 1.52 -12.78
CA LYS A 115 -9.79 2.44 -13.69
C LYS A 115 -9.58 3.88 -13.28
N VAL A 116 -9.75 4.79 -14.23
CA VAL A 116 -9.82 6.24 -13.98
C VAL A 116 -11.28 6.67 -13.90
N PHE A 117 -11.61 7.48 -12.91
CA PHE A 117 -12.98 7.92 -12.68
C PHE A 117 -13.05 9.40 -12.33
N PHE A 118 -13.88 10.12 -13.09
CA PHE A 118 -14.19 11.53 -12.90
C PHE A 118 -15.66 11.68 -12.54
N GLN A 119 -15.95 12.39 -11.45
CA GLN A 119 -17.33 12.66 -11.06
C GLN A 119 -17.57 14.11 -10.62
N ASN A 120 -18.50 14.80 -11.28
CA ASN A 120 -18.96 16.13 -10.89
C ASN A 120 -17.80 17.12 -10.64
N ASN A 121 -16.96 17.35 -11.65
CA ASN A 121 -15.90 18.37 -11.60
C ASN A 121 -16.25 19.50 -12.58
N ASP A 122 -17.24 20.31 -12.22
CA ASP A 122 -17.90 21.25 -13.14
C ASP A 122 -16.98 22.36 -13.70
N ARG A 123 -15.84 22.60 -13.05
CA ARG A 123 -14.84 23.59 -13.47
C ARG A 123 -13.62 22.96 -14.16
N LEU A 124 -13.49 21.63 -14.14
CA LEU A 124 -12.31 20.94 -14.65
C LEU A 124 -12.34 20.88 -16.18
N CYS A 125 -11.22 21.30 -16.78
CA CYS A 125 -10.99 21.32 -18.20
C CYS A 125 -9.89 20.32 -18.60
N TYR A 126 -9.83 20.01 -19.90
CA TYR A 126 -8.81 19.22 -20.58
C TYR A 126 -8.78 17.72 -20.27
N ASP A 127 -9.46 17.26 -19.22
CA ASP A 127 -9.57 15.85 -18.80
C ASP A 127 -10.12 14.92 -19.91
N ASP A 128 -10.95 15.47 -20.79
CA ASP A 128 -11.52 14.82 -21.97
C ASP A 128 -10.62 14.87 -23.21
N THR A 129 -9.65 15.78 -23.26
CA THR A 129 -8.68 15.87 -24.36
C THR A 129 -7.59 14.81 -24.26
N ILE A 130 -7.39 14.21 -23.08
CA ILE A 130 -6.32 13.22 -22.83
C ILE A 130 -6.63 11.90 -23.55
N ASN A 131 -5.62 11.35 -24.22
CA ASN A 131 -5.67 9.99 -24.72
C ASN A 131 -5.45 8.99 -23.56
N TRP A 132 -6.53 8.63 -22.87
CA TRP A 132 -6.48 7.69 -21.76
C TRP A 132 -6.12 6.25 -22.16
N LYS A 133 -6.31 5.87 -23.44
CA LYS A 133 -5.86 4.57 -23.94
C LYS A 133 -4.33 4.46 -24.01
N ASP A 134 -3.64 5.59 -24.18
CA ASP A 134 -2.19 5.65 -24.08
C ASP A 134 -1.74 5.42 -22.62
N ILE A 135 -2.40 6.03 -21.64
CA ILE A 135 -2.00 5.96 -20.22
C ILE A 135 -2.42 4.64 -19.55
N ASN A 136 -3.62 4.14 -19.84
CA ASN A 136 -4.22 2.96 -19.21
C ASN A 136 -4.68 1.92 -20.26
N PRO A 137 -3.75 1.37 -21.08
CA PRO A 137 -4.09 0.53 -22.22
C PRO A 137 -4.72 -0.82 -21.85
N LYS A 138 -4.54 -1.26 -20.60
CA LYS A 138 -5.06 -2.56 -20.10
C LYS A 138 -6.52 -2.49 -19.62
N SER A 139 -7.11 -1.29 -19.58
CA SER A 139 -8.46 -1.09 -19.05
C SER A 139 -9.42 -0.65 -20.16
N ASP A 140 -10.60 -1.27 -20.20
CA ASP A 140 -11.67 -0.92 -21.14
C ASP A 140 -13.03 -0.77 -20.40
N PRO A 141 -13.67 0.42 -20.42
CA PRO A 141 -13.10 1.69 -20.89
C PRO A 141 -11.95 2.15 -19.96
N PRO A 142 -10.94 2.88 -20.48
CA PRO A 142 -9.79 3.31 -19.68
C PRO A 142 -10.12 4.41 -18.66
N VAL A 143 -11.20 5.16 -18.91
CA VAL A 143 -11.70 6.25 -18.09
C VAL A 143 -13.22 6.26 -18.11
N LEU A 144 -13.82 6.70 -17.00
CA LEU A 144 -15.25 6.91 -16.84
C LEU A 144 -15.51 8.35 -16.39
N PHE A 145 -16.39 9.05 -17.11
CA PHE A 145 -16.86 10.39 -16.76
C PHE A 145 -18.32 10.31 -16.34
N VAL A 146 -18.63 10.82 -15.15
CA VAL A 146 -19.99 10.85 -14.61
C VAL A 146 -20.30 12.27 -14.17
N ASN A 147 -21.34 12.87 -14.75
CA ASN A 147 -21.85 14.15 -14.27
C ASN A 147 -23.33 14.01 -13.90
N HIS A 148 -23.63 14.17 -12.62
CA HIS A 148 -24.99 14.13 -12.09
C HIS A 148 -25.63 15.51 -11.97
N ILE A 149 -24.87 16.58 -12.18
CA ILE A 149 -25.35 17.96 -12.09
C ILE A 149 -25.76 18.40 -13.49
N LYS A 150 -27.00 18.89 -13.64
CA LYS A 150 -27.48 19.56 -14.86
C LYS A 150 -26.94 20.99 -14.93
N THR A 151 -25.63 21.16 -14.78
CA THR A 151 -24.99 22.44 -15.06
C THR A 151 -24.91 22.63 -16.58
N PRO A 152 -25.03 23.87 -17.09
CA PRO A 152 -24.74 24.14 -18.50
C PRO A 152 -23.30 23.68 -18.80
N GLU A 153 -23.02 23.39 -20.07
CA GLU A 153 -21.74 22.94 -20.62
C GLU A 153 -20.51 23.46 -19.85
N LYS A 154 -19.52 22.59 -19.64
CA LYS A 154 -18.25 22.90 -18.95
C LYS A 154 -17.80 24.31 -19.33
N HIS A 155 -17.50 25.14 -18.33
CA HIS A 155 -17.13 26.56 -18.51
C HIS A 155 -15.84 26.79 -19.32
N CYS A 156 -15.23 25.73 -19.83
CA CYS A 156 -13.98 25.69 -20.59
C CYS A 156 -14.10 26.35 -21.96
N GLU A 157 -15.22 26.19 -22.67
CA GLU A 157 -15.40 26.75 -24.02
C GLU A 157 -15.40 28.29 -24.05
N TYR A 158 -15.93 28.93 -23.00
CA TYR A 158 -15.99 30.39 -22.90
C TYR A 158 -14.68 31.04 -22.43
N LEU A 159 -13.74 30.26 -21.89
CA LEU A 159 -12.47 30.73 -21.35
C LEU A 159 -11.27 30.51 -22.28
N GLY A 160 -11.48 30.04 -23.52
CA GLY A 160 -10.38 29.68 -24.40
C GLY A 160 -9.72 28.35 -24.04
N GLY A 161 -10.46 27.44 -23.39
CA GLY A 161 -10.00 26.13 -22.89
C GLY A 161 -9.67 25.10 -23.98
N GLN A 162 -8.93 25.51 -25.00
CA GLN A 162 -8.40 24.64 -26.05
C GLN A 162 -6.92 24.36 -25.80
N CYS A 163 -6.48 23.16 -26.17
CA CYS A 163 -5.06 22.86 -26.16
C CYS A 163 -4.30 23.77 -27.14
N HIS A 164 -3.09 24.17 -26.73
CA HIS A 164 -2.14 24.85 -27.60
C HIS A 164 -1.92 24.08 -28.92
N ASP A 165 -1.71 24.80 -30.03
CA ASP A 165 -1.54 24.20 -31.36
C ASP A 165 -0.38 23.20 -31.44
N SER A 166 0.68 23.42 -30.66
CA SER A 166 1.83 22.51 -30.57
C SER A 166 1.49 21.13 -30.00
N CYS A 167 0.33 20.97 -29.34
CA CYS A 167 -0.10 19.68 -28.80
C CYS A 167 -0.79 18.79 -29.84
N TYR A 168 -0.91 19.25 -31.10
CA TYR A 168 -1.46 18.44 -32.18
C TYR A 168 -0.55 17.25 -32.49
N ASN A 169 -1.12 16.05 -32.50
CA ASN A 169 -0.44 14.84 -32.91
C ASN A 169 -1.01 14.33 -34.24
N ALA A 170 -0.13 14.18 -35.25
CA ALA A 170 -0.53 13.78 -36.59
C ALA A 170 -1.09 12.35 -36.68
N VAL A 171 -0.68 11.46 -35.76
CA VAL A 171 -1.13 10.05 -35.74
C VAL A 171 -2.55 9.96 -35.17
N THR A 172 -2.79 10.58 -34.02
CA THR A 172 -4.13 10.58 -33.38
C THR A 172 -5.09 11.59 -34.02
N LYS A 173 -4.57 12.53 -34.82
CA LYS A 173 -5.30 13.64 -35.45
C LYS A 173 -6.05 14.52 -34.45
N ALA A 174 -5.54 14.61 -33.23
CA ALA A 174 -6.14 15.37 -32.15
C ALA A 174 -5.06 16.11 -31.34
N LYS A 175 -5.49 17.11 -30.57
CA LYS A 175 -4.64 17.76 -29.57
C LYS A 175 -4.91 17.11 -28.21
N HIS A 176 -3.85 16.79 -27.47
CA HIS A 176 -3.94 16.19 -26.15
C HIS A 176 -3.14 17.04 -25.15
N CYS A 177 -3.79 17.58 -24.11
CA CYS A 177 -3.13 18.44 -23.14
C CYS A 177 -3.72 18.36 -21.74
N TRP A 178 -2.93 18.76 -20.75
CA TRP A 178 -3.33 18.85 -19.34
C TRP A 178 -3.68 20.28 -18.90
N GLY A 179 -3.64 21.26 -19.83
CA GLY A 179 -3.75 22.70 -19.60
C GLY A 179 -3.55 23.50 -20.90
N GLU A 180 -3.69 24.83 -20.83
CA GLU A 180 -3.68 25.73 -22.00
C GLU A 180 -2.30 25.88 -22.69
N GLY A 181 -1.21 25.74 -21.93
CA GLY A 181 0.15 26.07 -22.38
C GLY A 181 0.82 25.05 -23.31
N PRO A 182 1.84 25.46 -24.10
CA PRO A 182 2.62 24.56 -24.97
C PRO A 182 3.42 23.51 -24.19
N ASP A 183 3.69 23.74 -22.92
CA ASP A 183 4.36 22.83 -21.99
C ASP A 183 3.40 21.81 -21.33
N MET A 184 2.09 21.93 -21.60
CA MET A 184 1.05 21.08 -21.04
C MET A 184 0.64 19.91 -21.95
N CYS A 185 1.29 19.71 -23.09
CA CYS A 185 0.95 18.63 -24.02
C CYS A 185 1.16 17.23 -23.41
N GLN A 186 0.25 16.30 -23.70
CA GLN A 186 0.43 14.90 -23.33
C GLN A 186 1.54 14.27 -24.19
N LYS A 187 2.46 13.56 -23.54
CA LYS A 187 3.49 12.77 -24.21
C LYS A 187 2.95 11.36 -24.48
N LEU A 188 2.68 11.04 -25.73
CA LEU A 188 2.21 9.72 -26.15
C LEU A 188 3.39 8.74 -26.26
N SER A 189 3.18 7.51 -25.83
CA SER A 189 4.22 6.49 -25.71
C SER A 189 3.73 5.07 -25.99
N TYR A 190 2.48 4.89 -26.46
CA TYR A 190 1.87 3.59 -26.67
C TYR A 190 0.88 3.58 -27.85
N GLY A 191 0.67 2.39 -28.44
CA GLY A 191 -0.26 2.20 -29.54
C GLY A 191 0.29 2.70 -30.86
N ASP A 192 -0.55 3.35 -31.66
CA ASP A 192 -0.24 3.69 -33.06
C ASP A 192 0.88 4.73 -33.24
N VAL A 193 1.25 5.45 -32.18
CA VAL A 193 2.42 6.35 -32.21
C VAL A 193 3.74 5.60 -32.20
N CYS A 194 3.72 4.33 -31.79
CA CYS A 194 4.87 3.46 -31.75
C CYS A 194 4.99 2.62 -33.02
N HIS A 195 6.21 2.16 -33.29
CA HIS A 195 6.42 1.18 -34.35
C HIS A 195 5.76 -0.16 -33.99
N GLY A 196 5.18 -0.87 -34.98
CA GLY A 196 4.52 -2.17 -34.74
C GLY A 196 5.43 -3.24 -34.13
N ASN A 197 6.75 -3.16 -34.37
CA ASN A 197 7.75 -4.07 -33.80
C ASN A 197 7.97 -3.88 -32.28
N CYS A 198 7.43 -2.82 -31.66
CA CYS A 198 7.56 -2.65 -30.21
C CYS A 198 6.77 -3.71 -29.41
N GLY A 199 5.91 -4.51 -30.07
CA GLY A 199 5.28 -5.67 -29.45
C GLY A 199 4.41 -5.33 -28.25
N GLY A 200 3.75 -4.15 -28.27
CA GLY A 200 2.97 -3.64 -27.14
C GLY A 200 3.82 -3.04 -26.01
N SER A 201 5.13 -2.88 -26.19
CA SER A 201 5.96 -2.07 -25.29
C SER A 201 5.77 -0.58 -25.57
N ARG A 202 6.17 0.24 -24.61
CA ARG A 202 6.24 1.69 -24.76
C ARG A 202 7.26 2.09 -25.83
N CYS A 203 7.19 3.32 -26.31
CA CYS A 203 8.17 3.89 -27.24
C CYS A 203 8.49 5.35 -26.90
N TYR A 204 9.58 5.84 -27.49
CA TYR A 204 9.99 7.25 -27.48
C TYR A 204 10.06 7.85 -28.88
N GLY A 205 9.51 7.13 -29.87
CA GLY A 205 9.40 7.54 -31.25
C GLY A 205 8.82 6.43 -32.14
N SER A 206 8.64 6.73 -33.43
CA SER A 206 7.91 5.88 -34.38
C SER A 206 8.80 4.91 -35.17
N LEU A 207 10.12 4.97 -35.01
CA LEU A 207 11.06 4.09 -35.70
C LEU A 207 11.18 2.73 -35.00
N PRO A 208 11.55 1.65 -35.72
CA PRO A 208 11.70 0.31 -35.13
C PRO A 208 12.71 0.25 -33.97
N ASN A 209 13.70 1.13 -33.98
CA ASN A 209 14.74 1.26 -32.94
C ASN A 209 14.37 2.27 -31.84
N GLN A 210 13.13 2.75 -31.80
CA GLN A 210 12.64 3.69 -30.78
C GLN A 210 11.65 3.05 -29.80
N CYS A 211 11.70 1.73 -29.68
CA CYS A 211 10.97 0.98 -28.68
C CYS A 211 11.70 1.03 -27.33
N CYS A 212 10.94 1.09 -26.24
CA CYS A 212 11.45 0.96 -24.89
C CYS A 212 11.71 -0.50 -24.53
N HIS A 213 12.54 -0.71 -23.52
CA HIS A 213 12.70 -2.04 -22.93
C HIS A 213 11.35 -2.55 -22.36
N PRO A 214 11.02 -3.85 -22.46
CA PRO A 214 9.75 -4.39 -21.94
C PRO A 214 9.53 -4.24 -20.44
N GLN A 215 10.59 -3.96 -19.67
CA GLN A 215 10.49 -3.66 -18.23
C GLN A 215 10.24 -2.18 -17.94
N CYS A 216 10.24 -1.31 -18.95
CA CYS A 216 9.88 0.09 -18.79
C CYS A 216 8.36 0.25 -18.65
N ALA A 217 7.96 1.22 -17.85
CA ALA A 217 6.59 1.67 -17.66
C ALA A 217 6.50 3.16 -17.99
N GLY A 218 5.47 3.55 -18.74
CA GLY A 218 5.19 4.92 -19.17
C GLY A 218 6.08 5.49 -20.28
N GLY A 219 7.27 4.94 -20.48
CA GLY A 219 8.16 5.38 -21.56
C GLY A 219 9.63 5.26 -21.17
N CYS A 220 10.49 5.84 -22.00
CA CYS A 220 11.94 5.77 -21.85
C CYS A 220 12.62 6.89 -22.65
N THR A 221 13.92 7.06 -22.42
CA THR A 221 14.80 7.90 -23.24
C THR A 221 15.64 7.11 -24.23
N GLY A 222 15.56 5.77 -24.20
CA GLY A 222 16.40 4.85 -24.94
C GLY A 222 15.93 3.40 -24.81
N GLN A 223 16.62 2.47 -25.48
CA GLN A 223 16.20 1.07 -25.54
C GLN A 223 16.58 0.25 -24.30
N LEU A 224 17.48 0.75 -23.45
CA LEU A 224 18.01 -0.03 -22.34
C LEU A 224 17.06 0.00 -21.14
N LYS A 225 17.17 -1.03 -20.29
CA LYS A 225 16.42 -1.12 -19.02
C LYS A 225 16.79 -0.03 -17.99
N THR A 226 17.89 0.71 -18.22
CA THR A 226 18.31 1.89 -17.45
C THR A 226 17.67 3.18 -17.94
N ASP A 227 17.15 3.19 -19.17
CA ASP A 227 16.63 4.40 -19.82
C ASP A 227 15.13 4.59 -19.52
N CYS A 228 14.55 3.74 -18.68
CA CYS A 228 13.14 3.75 -18.37
C CYS A 228 12.75 4.97 -17.52
N PHE A 229 11.59 5.53 -17.83
CA PHE A 229 10.94 6.55 -17.01
C PHE A 229 10.50 6.02 -15.63
N ALA A 230 10.00 4.79 -15.62
CA ALA A 230 9.68 4.02 -14.43
C ALA A 230 9.79 2.52 -14.76
N CYS A 231 9.87 1.67 -13.74
CA CYS A 231 9.91 0.22 -13.95
C CYS A 231 8.52 -0.41 -13.78
N HIS A 232 8.20 -1.36 -14.66
CA HIS A 232 6.97 -2.15 -14.56
C HIS A 232 6.91 -2.90 -13.23
N ASN A 233 8.00 -3.61 -12.90
CA ASN A 233 8.10 -4.45 -11.72
C ASN A 233 9.01 -3.81 -10.67
N TYR A 234 10.33 -4.05 -10.77
CA TYR A 234 11.29 -3.65 -9.74
C TYR A 234 12.43 -2.80 -10.31
N ILE A 235 12.94 -1.90 -9.48
CA ILE A 235 14.20 -1.19 -9.69
C ILE A 235 15.29 -1.94 -8.93
N ASP A 236 16.34 -2.36 -9.63
CA ASP A 236 17.55 -2.90 -9.03
C ASP A 236 18.74 -2.05 -9.45
N GLU A 237 19.29 -1.26 -8.52
CA GLU A 237 20.46 -0.39 -8.75
C GLU A 237 20.35 0.53 -9.99
N GLY A 238 19.13 0.99 -10.30
CA GLY A 238 18.86 1.87 -11.43
C GLY A 238 18.42 1.15 -12.71
N GLU A 239 18.39 -0.19 -12.71
CA GLU A 239 17.89 -0.99 -13.82
C GLU A 239 16.47 -1.51 -13.55
N CYS A 240 15.62 -1.51 -14.57
CA CYS A 240 14.31 -2.16 -14.49
C CYS A 240 14.41 -3.67 -14.71
N VAL A 241 14.04 -4.44 -13.70
CA VAL A 241 14.10 -5.91 -13.71
C VAL A 241 12.73 -6.52 -13.42
N ALA A 242 12.50 -7.72 -13.98
CA ALA A 242 11.24 -8.45 -13.79
C ALA A 242 11.12 -9.04 -12.37
N PHE A 243 12.25 -9.46 -11.79
CA PHE A 243 12.33 -10.05 -10.46
C PHE A 243 13.62 -9.58 -9.79
N CYS A 244 13.58 -9.35 -8.49
CA CYS A 244 14.81 -9.17 -7.71
C CYS A 244 15.65 -10.47 -7.74
N PRO A 245 16.99 -10.35 -7.65
CA PRO A 245 17.87 -11.51 -7.53
C PRO A 245 17.43 -12.50 -6.44
N LYS A 246 17.16 -13.75 -6.85
CA LYS A 246 16.64 -14.83 -5.99
C LYS A 246 17.68 -15.28 -4.96
N GLU A 247 17.23 -15.98 -3.90
CA GLU A 247 18.12 -16.58 -2.89
C GLU A 247 19.06 -17.66 -3.43
N SER A 248 18.67 -18.33 -4.51
CA SER A 248 19.45 -19.39 -5.13
C SER A 248 19.43 -19.30 -6.65
N VAL A 249 20.49 -19.81 -7.26
CA VAL A 249 20.67 -19.90 -8.71
C VAL A 249 21.02 -21.35 -9.09
N TYR A 250 20.50 -21.79 -10.24
CA TYR A 250 20.78 -23.13 -10.73
C TYR A 250 22.18 -23.19 -11.36
N ASP A 251 23.09 -23.92 -10.72
CA ASP A 251 24.42 -24.21 -11.25
C ASP A 251 24.30 -25.34 -12.28
N LYS A 252 24.46 -25.00 -13.56
CA LYS A 252 24.36 -25.96 -14.68
C LYS A 252 25.45 -27.04 -14.67
N THR A 253 26.61 -26.75 -14.08
CA THR A 253 27.74 -27.69 -14.03
C THR A 253 27.52 -28.73 -12.95
N LYS A 254 27.03 -28.29 -11.78
CA LYS A 254 26.73 -29.19 -10.66
C LYS A 254 25.32 -29.79 -10.74
N MET A 255 24.45 -29.22 -11.59
CA MET A 255 23.03 -29.54 -11.70
C MET A 255 22.26 -29.38 -10.38
N VAL A 256 22.65 -28.42 -9.54
CA VAL A 256 22.03 -28.14 -8.24
C VAL A 256 21.76 -26.65 -8.06
N ASN A 257 20.80 -26.30 -7.19
CA ASN A 257 20.63 -24.92 -6.75
C ASN A 257 21.71 -24.57 -5.72
N VAL A 258 22.44 -23.49 -5.97
CA VAL A 258 23.45 -22.95 -5.05
C VAL A 258 23.00 -21.58 -4.52
N PRO A 259 23.43 -21.17 -3.32
CA PRO A 259 23.15 -19.83 -2.80
C PRO A 259 23.62 -18.74 -3.76
N ASN A 260 22.82 -17.70 -3.93
CA ASN A 260 23.14 -16.55 -4.77
C ASN A 260 23.71 -15.42 -3.90
N GLU A 261 25.00 -15.09 -4.09
CA GLU A 261 25.66 -14.00 -3.37
C GLU A 261 25.04 -12.62 -3.65
N ASN A 262 24.38 -12.48 -4.80
CA ASN A 262 23.71 -11.24 -5.20
C ASN A 262 22.24 -11.19 -4.80
N MET A 263 21.77 -12.08 -3.91
CA MET A 263 20.38 -12.10 -3.45
C MET A 263 19.95 -10.72 -2.96
N LYS A 264 18.73 -10.31 -3.37
CA LYS A 264 18.07 -9.11 -2.86
C LYS A 264 16.63 -9.43 -2.49
N TYR A 265 16.13 -8.70 -1.51
CA TYR A 265 14.74 -8.73 -1.08
C TYR A 265 13.91 -7.76 -1.91
N THR A 266 12.69 -8.17 -2.18
CA THR A 266 11.65 -7.35 -2.78
C THR A 266 11.06 -6.44 -1.71
N PHE A 267 11.15 -5.13 -1.90
CA PHE A 267 10.51 -4.14 -1.05
C PHE A 267 9.68 -3.17 -1.89
N GLY A 268 8.37 -3.36 -1.95
CA GLY A 268 7.50 -2.58 -2.82
C GLY A 268 7.88 -2.77 -4.29
N SER A 269 8.47 -1.75 -4.92
CA SER A 269 8.96 -1.80 -6.30
C SER A 269 10.47 -1.60 -6.44
N VAL A 270 11.22 -1.86 -5.36
CA VAL A 270 12.68 -1.80 -5.35
C VAL A 270 13.28 -3.09 -4.81
N CYS A 271 14.47 -3.43 -5.27
CA CYS A 271 15.28 -4.52 -4.75
C CYS A 271 16.25 -3.96 -3.70
N VAL A 272 16.25 -4.54 -2.50
CA VAL A 272 17.08 -4.10 -1.37
C VAL A 272 17.91 -5.25 -0.83
N THR A 273 19.14 -4.98 -0.39
CA THR A 273 20.02 -6.00 0.20
C THR A 273 19.61 -6.39 1.62
N LYS A 274 18.93 -5.49 2.34
CA LYS A 274 18.39 -5.73 3.67
C LYS A 274 17.01 -5.10 3.80
N CYS A 275 16.07 -5.83 4.41
CA CYS A 275 14.77 -5.26 4.72
C CYS A 275 14.89 -4.12 5.77
N PRO A 276 14.06 -3.06 5.65
CA PRO A 276 13.94 -2.04 6.70
C PRO A 276 13.66 -2.67 8.07
N GLU A 277 14.19 -2.09 9.16
CA GLU A 277 14.13 -2.68 10.52
C GLU A 277 12.70 -2.95 11.03
N PHE A 278 11.69 -2.26 10.52
CA PHE A 278 10.29 -2.44 10.90
C PHE A 278 9.55 -3.52 10.07
N LEU A 279 10.24 -4.24 9.19
CA LEU A 279 9.68 -5.31 8.36
C LEU A 279 10.36 -6.65 8.63
N LEU A 280 9.60 -7.71 8.38
CA LEU A 280 10.04 -9.10 8.45
C LEU A 280 10.58 -9.55 7.09
N GLN A 281 11.44 -10.56 7.12
CA GLN A 281 11.98 -11.25 5.95
C GLN A 281 11.18 -12.54 5.73
N ASP A 282 10.52 -12.65 4.58
CA ASP A 282 9.79 -13.84 4.17
C ASP A 282 10.29 -14.28 2.78
N GLY A 283 11.18 -15.28 2.78
CA GLY A 283 11.96 -15.66 1.60
C GLY A 283 12.69 -14.46 0.98
N ASN A 284 12.39 -14.15 -0.28
CA ASN A 284 12.94 -13.01 -1.02
C ASN A 284 12.10 -11.71 -0.89
N SER A 285 11.26 -11.56 0.14
CA SER A 285 10.38 -10.39 0.29
C SER A 285 10.43 -9.77 1.68
N CYS A 286 10.26 -8.45 1.73
CA CYS A 286 10.06 -7.70 2.97
C CYS A 286 8.57 -7.54 3.25
N VAL A 287 8.08 -8.13 4.33
CA VAL A 287 6.64 -8.20 4.66
C VAL A 287 6.34 -7.59 6.03
N ARG A 288 5.11 -7.14 6.23
CA ARG A 288 4.64 -6.66 7.55
C ARG A 288 4.25 -7.80 8.49
N GLN A 289 3.81 -8.91 7.91
CA GLN A 289 3.37 -10.11 8.59
C GLN A 289 3.78 -11.30 7.72
N CYS A 290 4.17 -12.40 8.37
CA CYS A 290 4.47 -13.64 7.67
C CYS A 290 3.24 -14.20 6.97
N ALA A 291 3.48 -15.01 5.93
CA ALA A 291 2.42 -15.73 5.23
C ALA A 291 1.54 -16.58 6.17
N GLU A 292 0.33 -16.90 5.70
CA GLU A 292 -0.54 -17.88 6.38
C GLU A 292 0.23 -19.20 6.57
N ASN A 293 0.18 -19.76 7.78
CA ASN A 293 0.98 -20.92 8.23
C ASN A 293 2.48 -20.64 8.45
N SER A 294 2.89 -19.38 8.60
CA SER A 294 4.23 -19.00 9.04
C SER A 294 4.19 -18.04 10.22
N HIS A 295 5.26 -18.00 11.01
CA HIS A 295 5.39 -17.12 12.17
C HIS A 295 6.76 -16.41 12.16
N ALA A 296 6.83 -15.25 12.82
CA ALA A 296 8.07 -14.51 12.94
C ALA A 296 8.96 -15.15 14.01
N GLU A 297 10.06 -15.75 13.60
CA GLU A 297 11.17 -16.14 14.45
C GLU A 297 12.10 -14.92 14.65
N ASP A 298 12.62 -14.74 15.87
CA ASP A 298 13.52 -13.63 16.26
C ASP A 298 13.03 -12.22 15.89
N GLN A 299 11.70 -12.05 15.77
CA GLN A 299 11.05 -10.82 15.31
C GLN A 299 11.54 -10.30 13.94
N LYS A 300 12.24 -11.14 13.14
CA LYS A 300 12.84 -10.73 11.87
C LYS A 300 12.65 -11.71 10.72
N HIS A 301 12.61 -13.02 10.96
CA HIS A 301 12.55 -14.01 9.90
C HIS A 301 11.24 -14.81 9.97
N CYS A 302 10.56 -14.95 8.85
CA CYS A 302 9.37 -15.77 8.76
C CYS A 302 9.78 -17.23 8.55
N LYS A 303 9.27 -18.10 9.42
CA LYS A 303 9.43 -19.56 9.29
C LYS A 303 8.08 -20.26 9.20
N PRO A 304 7.96 -21.28 8.32
CA PRO A 304 6.80 -22.15 8.29
C PRO A 304 6.54 -22.78 9.66
N CYS A 305 5.27 -22.84 10.05
CA CYS A 305 4.83 -23.47 11.28
C CYS A 305 4.86 -25.00 11.13
N ASN A 306 5.41 -25.69 12.12
CA ASN A 306 5.31 -27.16 12.23
C ASN A 306 4.01 -27.52 12.97
N GLY A 307 2.89 -27.57 12.25
CA GLY A 307 1.54 -27.75 12.82
C GLY A 307 0.80 -26.41 13.00
N PRO A 308 -0.15 -26.29 13.96
CA PRO A 308 -0.85 -25.04 14.20
C PRO A 308 0.15 -23.94 14.59
N CYS A 309 0.02 -22.75 13.98
CA CYS A 309 0.99 -21.68 14.17
C CYS A 309 1.05 -21.19 15.61
N PRO A 310 2.25 -20.83 16.09
CA PRO A 310 2.38 -20.31 17.43
C PRO A 310 1.60 -18.99 17.60
N ARG A 311 0.57 -18.98 18.43
CA ARG A 311 -0.10 -17.76 18.86
C ARG A 311 0.60 -17.25 20.11
N ARG A 312 1.37 -16.16 19.92
CA ARG A 312 2.02 -15.45 21.02
C ARG A 312 1.03 -14.52 21.73
N CYS A 313 0.96 -14.68 23.04
CA CYS A 313 0.06 -13.90 23.89
C CYS A 313 0.89 -13.24 24.99
N LYS A 314 0.55 -11.99 25.32
CA LYS A 314 1.26 -11.26 26.37
C LYS A 314 1.02 -11.96 27.72
N GLY A 315 2.09 -12.20 28.46
CA GLY A 315 2.03 -12.71 29.83
C GLY A 315 1.53 -11.67 30.83
N ILE A 316 1.51 -12.07 32.09
CA ILE A 316 1.07 -11.28 33.22
C ILE A 316 2.29 -10.80 34.00
N ASP A 317 2.34 -9.51 34.30
CA ASP A 317 3.41 -8.89 35.08
C ASP A 317 2.88 -8.43 36.44
N PRO A 318 3.66 -8.53 37.54
CA PRO A 318 3.25 -8.01 38.84
C PRO A 318 2.90 -6.50 38.78
N PRO A 319 1.88 -6.05 39.53
CA PRO A 319 1.11 -6.76 40.55
C PRO A 319 -0.10 -7.56 40.00
N GLU A 320 -0.28 -7.66 38.68
CA GLU A 320 -1.41 -8.37 38.09
C GLU A 320 -1.26 -9.89 38.23
N PHE A 321 -2.40 -10.59 38.22
CA PHE A 321 -2.51 -12.04 38.27
C PHE A 321 -3.68 -12.52 37.41
N LEU A 322 -3.70 -13.81 37.07
CA LEU A 322 -4.75 -14.41 36.25
C LEU A 322 -6.09 -14.36 36.99
N ASN A 323 -7.13 -13.85 36.37
CA ASN A 323 -8.49 -13.76 36.91
C ASN A 323 -9.52 -13.93 35.80
N LEU A 324 -10.81 -13.92 36.15
CA LEU A 324 -11.88 -14.21 35.18
C LEU A 324 -11.99 -13.13 34.08
N HIS A 325 -11.50 -11.92 34.35
CA HIS A 325 -11.49 -10.81 33.39
C HIS A 325 -10.44 -11.00 32.29
N ASN A 326 -9.23 -11.47 32.62
CA ASN A 326 -8.11 -11.58 31.67
C ASN A 326 -7.91 -12.98 31.09
N ILE A 327 -8.49 -14.04 31.67
CA ILE A 327 -8.28 -15.43 31.24
C ILE A 327 -8.62 -15.69 29.76
N GLY A 328 -9.65 -15.03 29.22
CA GLY A 328 -10.05 -15.17 27.81
C GLY A 328 -8.97 -14.71 26.81
N SER A 329 -8.04 -13.84 27.23
CA SER A 329 -6.94 -13.40 26.37
C SER A 329 -5.97 -14.53 26.01
N PHE A 330 -5.97 -15.61 26.80
CA PHE A 330 -5.12 -16.77 26.60
C PHE A 330 -5.73 -17.87 25.72
N GLU A 331 -6.94 -17.67 25.20
CA GLU A 331 -7.62 -18.67 24.37
C GLU A 331 -6.84 -18.96 23.08
N GLY A 332 -6.47 -20.23 22.88
CA GLY A 332 -5.70 -20.66 21.71
C GLY A 332 -4.24 -20.21 21.68
N CYS A 333 -3.70 -19.69 22.78
CA CYS A 333 -2.29 -19.31 22.88
C CYS A 333 -1.39 -20.54 22.97
N THR A 334 -0.23 -20.45 22.30
CA THR A 334 0.81 -21.49 22.35
C THR A 334 2.07 -21.00 23.05
N THR A 335 2.32 -19.69 23.04
CA THR A 335 3.50 -19.09 23.67
C THR A 335 3.05 -17.89 24.49
N ILE A 336 3.46 -17.87 25.76
CA ILE A 336 3.24 -16.72 26.65
C ILE A 336 4.54 -15.90 26.68
N ASP A 337 4.45 -14.66 26.21
CA ASP A 337 5.55 -13.70 26.24
C ASP A 337 5.49 -12.87 27.52
N GLY A 338 6.22 -13.31 28.54
CA GLY A 338 6.19 -12.79 29.90
C GLY A 338 5.95 -13.92 30.90
N ASN A 339 5.39 -13.57 32.07
CA ASN A 339 5.14 -14.53 33.14
C ASN A 339 3.70 -15.06 33.09
N MET A 340 3.44 -16.16 33.79
CA MET A 340 2.10 -16.62 34.09
C MET A 340 1.95 -16.70 35.60
N ILE A 341 1.05 -15.89 36.15
CA ILE A 341 0.92 -15.69 37.60
C ILE A 341 -0.50 -16.05 38.01
N ILE A 342 -0.64 -17.16 38.74
CA ILE A 342 -1.91 -17.66 39.29
C ILE A 342 -1.76 -17.62 40.81
N LEU A 343 -2.54 -16.78 41.49
CA LEU A 343 -2.43 -16.58 42.93
C LEU A 343 -3.65 -17.14 43.65
N MET A 344 -3.58 -17.26 44.98
CA MET A 344 -4.75 -17.66 45.78
C MET A 344 -5.93 -16.70 45.56
N THR A 345 -5.64 -15.42 45.35
CA THR A 345 -6.62 -14.38 45.03
C THR A 345 -7.34 -14.60 43.69
N SER A 346 -6.75 -15.34 42.74
CA SER A 346 -7.41 -15.73 41.49
C SER A 346 -8.69 -16.53 41.74
N PHE A 347 -8.75 -17.28 42.84
CA PHE A 347 -9.86 -18.16 43.22
C PHE A 347 -10.76 -17.54 44.31
N LEU A 348 -10.58 -16.25 44.61
CA LEU A 348 -11.42 -15.50 45.53
C LEU A 348 -12.20 -14.44 44.76
N ARG A 349 -13.34 -14.02 45.30
CA ARG A 349 -14.12 -12.93 44.71
C ARG A 349 -13.40 -11.62 44.93
N ASP A 350 -13.27 -10.82 43.87
CA ASP A 350 -12.80 -9.44 43.97
C ASP A 350 -14.01 -8.51 44.06
N GLU A 351 -14.34 -8.07 45.27
CA GLU A 351 -15.48 -7.16 45.50
C GLU A 351 -15.22 -5.74 44.97
N HIS A 352 -13.97 -5.33 44.81
CA HIS A 352 -13.64 -3.97 44.37
C HIS A 352 -13.92 -3.79 42.88
N TYR A 353 -13.59 -4.80 42.08
CA TYR A 353 -13.80 -4.81 40.63
C TYR A 353 -14.99 -5.68 40.19
N ASP A 354 -15.75 -6.24 41.13
CA ASP A 354 -16.85 -7.20 40.92
C ASP A 354 -16.47 -8.35 39.98
N ILE A 355 -15.29 -8.95 40.24
CA ILE A 355 -14.79 -10.10 39.48
C ILE A 355 -15.11 -11.36 40.25
N GLU A 356 -15.88 -12.24 39.61
CA GLU A 356 -16.21 -13.56 40.16
C GLU A 356 -14.96 -14.45 40.31
N PRO A 357 -14.93 -15.35 41.31
CA PRO A 357 -13.83 -16.29 41.50
C PRO A 357 -13.61 -17.16 40.26
N LEU A 358 -12.35 -17.38 39.92
CA LEU A 358 -12.00 -18.34 38.89
C LEU A 358 -12.22 -19.77 39.40
N HIS A 359 -12.75 -20.66 38.56
CA HIS A 359 -12.80 -22.09 38.85
C HIS A 359 -11.60 -22.79 38.20
N PRO A 360 -10.96 -23.80 38.83
CA PRO A 360 -9.84 -24.52 38.21
C PRO A 360 -10.12 -25.06 36.79
N HIS A 361 -11.37 -25.40 36.50
CA HIS A 361 -11.78 -25.84 35.16
C HIS A 361 -11.62 -24.75 34.07
N ASN A 362 -11.70 -23.46 34.43
CA ASN A 362 -11.48 -22.37 33.48
C ASN A 362 -10.04 -22.32 32.96
N LEU A 363 -9.07 -22.86 33.72
CA LEU A 363 -7.66 -22.88 33.33
C LEU A 363 -7.37 -23.76 32.11
N THR A 364 -8.33 -24.59 31.69
CA THR A 364 -8.24 -25.42 30.46
C THR A 364 -7.96 -24.60 29.20
N VAL A 365 -8.21 -23.29 29.22
CA VAL A 365 -7.80 -22.36 28.16
C VAL A 365 -6.29 -22.40 27.87
N LEU A 366 -5.47 -22.72 28.88
CA LEU A 366 -4.00 -22.78 28.80
C LEU A 366 -3.49 -24.12 28.26
N LYS A 367 -4.37 -25.07 27.91
CA LYS A 367 -4.01 -26.44 27.51
C LYS A 367 -3.08 -26.50 26.31
N ASN A 368 -3.15 -25.52 25.40
CA ASN A 368 -2.35 -25.46 24.19
C ASN A 368 -1.01 -24.71 24.37
N VAL A 369 -0.75 -24.14 25.55
CA VAL A 369 0.49 -23.40 25.82
C VAL A 369 1.65 -24.39 25.89
N LYS A 370 2.66 -24.13 25.05
CA LYS A 370 3.90 -24.90 24.92
C LYS A 370 5.11 -24.21 25.52
N GLU A 371 5.12 -22.88 25.52
CA GLU A 371 6.30 -22.09 25.93
C GLU A 371 5.88 -20.90 26.81
N ILE A 372 6.65 -20.65 27.88
CA ILE A 372 6.56 -19.44 28.71
C ILE A 372 7.94 -18.77 28.73
N THR A 373 8.05 -17.52 28.29
CA THR A 373 9.36 -16.84 28.19
C THR A 373 9.88 -16.33 29.55
N GLY A 374 8.98 -15.96 30.47
CA GLY A 374 9.29 -15.57 31.84
C GLY A 374 9.25 -16.76 32.80
N TYR A 375 8.53 -16.61 33.92
CA TYR A 375 8.31 -17.67 34.91
C TYR A 375 6.83 -18.06 35.05
N LEU A 376 6.59 -19.23 35.63
CA LEU A 376 5.26 -19.69 36.05
C LEU A 376 5.20 -19.67 37.58
N LEU A 377 4.29 -18.86 38.14
CA LEU A 377 4.01 -18.81 39.57
C LEU A 377 2.59 -19.27 39.82
N ILE A 378 2.43 -20.32 40.64
CA ILE A 378 1.13 -20.87 41.01
C ILE A 378 1.04 -20.93 42.53
N GLN A 379 0.05 -20.27 43.10
CA GLN A 379 -0.36 -20.37 44.50
C GLN A 379 -1.86 -20.66 44.54
N SER A 380 -2.28 -21.75 45.19
CA SER A 380 -3.69 -22.09 45.33
C SER A 380 -3.91 -22.99 46.55
N ASN A 381 -5.10 -22.88 47.17
CA ASN A 381 -5.64 -23.80 48.16
C ASN A 381 -7.01 -24.35 47.75
N HIS A 382 -7.42 -24.15 46.49
CA HIS A 382 -8.73 -24.57 46.01
C HIS A 382 -8.81 -26.11 45.98
N SER A 383 -9.85 -26.69 46.58
CA SER A 383 -9.99 -28.16 46.75
C SER A 383 -9.98 -28.93 45.44
N GLU A 384 -10.53 -28.35 44.37
CA GLU A 384 -10.56 -28.95 43.03
C GLU A 384 -9.30 -28.69 42.19
N PHE A 385 -8.30 -27.97 42.72
CA PHE A 385 -7.01 -27.79 42.05
C PHE A 385 -6.10 -28.97 42.39
N THR A 386 -6.24 -30.08 41.65
CA THR A 386 -5.58 -31.36 41.97
C THR A 386 -4.28 -31.60 41.21
N ASP A 387 -4.15 -31.03 40.00
CA ASP A 387 -3.01 -31.23 39.12
C ASP A 387 -2.80 -30.05 38.15
N LEU A 388 -1.77 -30.14 37.31
CA LEU A 388 -1.43 -29.15 36.28
C LEU A 388 -1.80 -29.62 34.87
N SER A 389 -2.80 -30.50 34.71
CA SER A 389 -3.22 -31.05 33.41
C SER A 389 -3.66 -29.97 32.41
N PHE A 390 -4.09 -28.82 32.92
CA PHE A 390 -4.39 -27.63 32.11
C PHE A 390 -3.15 -27.01 31.43
N LEU A 391 -1.93 -27.45 31.77
CA LEU A 391 -0.66 -27.13 31.10
C LEU A 391 -0.02 -28.37 30.45
N SER A 392 -0.81 -29.37 30.08
CA SER A 392 -0.31 -30.65 29.54
C SER A 392 0.54 -30.53 28.27
N SER A 393 0.44 -29.43 27.51
CA SER A 393 1.28 -29.20 26.32
C SER A 393 2.55 -28.38 26.62
N LEU A 394 2.78 -27.96 27.88
CA LEU A 394 3.89 -27.09 28.22
C LEU A 394 5.22 -27.85 28.11
N GLU A 395 6.08 -27.40 27.20
CA GLU A 395 7.37 -28.01 26.87
C GLU A 395 8.53 -27.25 27.53
N VAL A 396 8.49 -25.91 27.57
CA VAL A 396 9.62 -25.07 28.02
C VAL A 396 9.17 -23.86 28.85
N ILE A 397 9.88 -23.58 29.94
CA ILE A 397 9.86 -22.29 30.67
C ILE A 397 11.27 -21.70 30.61
N HIS A 398 11.43 -20.52 30.00
CA HIS A 398 12.75 -19.95 29.75
C HIS A 398 13.37 -19.20 30.93
N GLY A 399 12.56 -18.68 31.87
CA GLY A 399 13.07 -17.98 33.05
C GLY A 399 13.85 -16.71 32.73
N ARG A 400 13.51 -15.99 31.65
CA ARG A 400 14.18 -14.71 31.29
C ARG A 400 13.96 -13.61 32.33
N THR A 401 12.93 -13.79 33.16
CA THR A 401 12.55 -13.01 34.34
C THR A 401 12.42 -13.97 35.52
N THR A 402 12.77 -13.51 36.72
CA THR A 402 12.69 -14.30 37.97
C THR A 402 11.59 -13.76 38.88
N ALA A 403 10.90 -14.68 39.56
CA ALA A 403 9.78 -14.41 40.48
C ALA A 403 10.22 -13.80 41.82
#